data_AF-A0A1B6CVL0-F1
#
_entry.id   AF-A0A1B6CVL0-F1
#
_cell.length_a   1.000
_cell.length_b   1.000
_cell.length_c   1.000
_cell.angle_alpha   90.00
_cell.angle_beta   90.00
_cell.angle_gamma   90.00
#
_symmetry.space_group_name_H-M   'P 1'
#
loop_
_entity.id
_entity.type
_entity.pdbx_description
1 polymer ?
#
loop_
_entity_poly.entity_id
_entity_poly.type
_entity_poly.pdbx_seq_one_letter_code
_entity_poly.pdbx_strand_id
1 'polypeptide(L)'
;MKILFYQLLNFYMVIMFWNCCKIRLTSCHEDLNFIIEGPGLNPLNIVMPARYFYIYIDNKHNGNFSYSYDMKQKVDVKISGKTITNRECRTWVNILDRNDGSFIVRYKLFESCFNFIINVLYNKKHIAQSPYKIEEMIQTDDCDCPNYDFHKWFNNYGCKDTYFQINSDLNRFPTVDYNKLQIFTSQKFNNSSSMSVCNYVIYKNEIFRKCYGQHVGFKMFMDAILLSLTRKVRLPDLEMYVNLGDWPLVKLNDKIQLPMFSWCGSTETSDIVLPTYDITESSLECMGRVSLDMLSVQGNIKLPWNKRTPKAFWRGRDSNRYRLNLVDIAKKNPDLFNVSLTNFFFFRDEEHKYGPKEKHVSFFDFFEISIPFGRRIISF
;
A
#
# COMPACT_ATOMS: atom_id res chain seq x y z
N MET A 1 -49.52 -15.74 -65.09
CA MET A 1 -49.56 -16.42 -63.77
C MET A 1 -48.18 -16.65 -63.14
N LYS A 2 -47.12 -17.02 -63.88
CA LYS A 2 -45.77 -17.25 -63.29
C LYS A 2 -45.02 -15.99 -62.81
N ILE A 3 -45.31 -14.81 -63.36
CA ILE A 3 -44.60 -13.56 -63.03
C ILE A 3 -45.06 -12.97 -61.68
N LEU A 4 -46.36 -13.07 -61.35
CA LEU A 4 -46.89 -12.60 -60.06
C LEU A 4 -46.35 -13.41 -58.87
N PHE A 5 -46.09 -14.70 -59.07
CA PHE A 5 -45.60 -15.58 -58.00
C PHE A 5 -44.16 -15.23 -57.58
N TYR A 6 -43.30 -14.88 -58.54
CA TYR A 6 -41.92 -14.45 -58.26
C TYR A 6 -41.85 -13.08 -57.57
N GLN A 7 -42.76 -12.17 -57.89
CA GLN A 7 -42.81 -10.85 -57.23
C GLN A 7 -43.29 -10.96 -55.79
N LEU A 8 -44.28 -11.81 -55.50
CA LEU A 8 -44.74 -12.09 -54.13
C LEU A 8 -43.66 -12.80 -53.29
N LEU A 9 -42.92 -13.75 -53.87
CA LEU A 9 -41.84 -14.45 -53.17
C LEU A 9 -40.69 -13.50 -52.78
N ASN A 10 -40.29 -12.60 -53.70
CA ASN A 10 -39.27 -11.58 -53.42
C ASN A 10 -39.74 -10.59 -52.35
N PHE A 11 -41.02 -10.21 -52.33
CA PHE A 11 -41.56 -9.31 -51.31
C PHE A 11 -41.57 -9.97 -49.92
N TYR A 12 -41.95 -11.25 -49.83
CA TYR A 12 -41.89 -12.02 -48.58
C TYR A 12 -40.46 -12.24 -48.08
N MET A 13 -39.51 -12.49 -48.99
CA MET A 13 -38.08 -12.63 -48.63
C MET A 13 -37.47 -11.33 -48.12
N VAL A 14 -37.85 -10.18 -48.69
CA VAL A 14 -37.40 -8.86 -48.21
C VAL A 14 -38.01 -8.53 -46.84
N ILE A 15 -39.30 -8.85 -46.61
CA ILE A 15 -39.94 -8.66 -45.29
C ILE A 15 -39.34 -9.60 -44.23
N MET A 16 -39.03 -10.85 -44.58
CA MET A 16 -38.33 -11.79 -43.70
C MET A 16 -36.91 -11.33 -43.38
N PHE A 17 -36.17 -10.81 -44.36
CA PHE A 17 -34.85 -10.20 -44.11
C PHE A 17 -34.94 -8.96 -43.23
N TRP A 18 -35.95 -8.11 -43.42
CA TRP A 18 -36.13 -6.90 -42.63
C TRP A 18 -36.57 -7.19 -41.19
N ASN A 19 -37.40 -8.21 -40.99
CA ASN A 19 -37.79 -8.70 -39.67
C ASN A 19 -36.64 -9.47 -38.97
N CYS A 20 -35.84 -10.26 -39.69
CA CYS A 20 -34.63 -10.87 -39.15
C CYS A 20 -33.56 -9.83 -38.76
N CYS A 21 -33.43 -8.73 -39.50
CA CYS A 21 -32.54 -7.62 -39.14
C CYS A 21 -33.06 -6.85 -37.92
N LYS A 22 -34.37 -6.69 -37.73
CA LYS A 22 -34.93 -6.08 -36.52
C LYS A 22 -34.74 -6.95 -35.26
N ILE A 23 -34.65 -8.26 -35.42
CA ILE A 23 -34.47 -9.21 -34.29
C ILE A 23 -33.00 -9.36 -33.85
N ARG A 24 -32.04 -8.78 -34.59
CA ARG A 24 -30.59 -8.84 -34.25
C ARG A 24 -29.96 -7.53 -33.78
N LEU A 25 -30.77 -6.55 -33.38
CA LEU A 25 -30.33 -5.29 -32.79
C LEU A 25 -30.91 -5.05 -31.38
N THR A 26 -31.26 -6.12 -30.67
CA THR A 26 -31.19 -6.07 -29.20
C THR A 26 -29.73 -6.18 -28.84
N SER A 27 -29.07 -5.05 -28.62
CA SER A 27 -27.82 -5.02 -27.88
C SER A 27 -28.00 -5.89 -26.64
N CYS A 28 -27.21 -6.96 -26.52
CA CYS A 28 -26.99 -7.57 -25.21
C CYS A 28 -26.41 -6.45 -24.34
N HIS A 29 -27.28 -5.78 -23.57
CA HIS A 29 -26.83 -4.94 -22.49
C HIS A 29 -26.19 -5.93 -21.51
N GLU A 30 -24.85 -5.93 -21.45
CA GLU A 30 -24.15 -6.50 -20.31
C GLU A 30 -24.65 -5.69 -19.11
N ASP A 31 -25.56 -6.28 -18.32
CA ASP A 31 -26.03 -5.70 -17.06
C ASP A 31 -24.90 -5.83 -16.02
N LEU A 32 -23.90 -4.96 -16.19
CA LEU A 32 -22.77 -4.83 -15.29
C LEU A 32 -23.25 -4.12 -14.02
N ASN A 33 -22.90 -4.70 -12.87
CA ASN A 33 -23.06 -4.09 -11.57
C ASN A 33 -21.75 -3.43 -11.16
N PHE A 34 -21.84 -2.23 -10.59
CA PHE A 34 -20.67 -1.45 -10.18
C PHE A 34 -20.76 -1.17 -8.68
N ILE A 35 -19.71 -1.54 -7.94
CA ILE A 35 -19.56 -1.22 -6.52
C ILE A 35 -18.34 -0.31 -6.38
N ILE A 36 -18.53 0.82 -5.70
CA ILE A 36 -17.47 1.79 -5.46
C ILE A 36 -17.38 2.02 -3.95
N GLU A 37 -16.21 1.77 -3.37
CA GLU A 37 -15.98 1.88 -1.93
C GLU A 37 -14.54 2.24 -1.59
N GLY A 38 -14.32 2.85 -0.44
CA GLY A 38 -12.98 3.14 0.07
C GLY A 38 -12.86 4.53 0.69
N PRO A 39 -11.76 4.78 1.43
CA PRO A 39 -11.60 5.99 2.25
C PRO A 39 -11.54 7.28 1.43
N GLY A 40 -11.11 7.21 0.17
CA GLY A 40 -11.02 8.36 -0.72
C GLY A 40 -12.35 8.95 -1.16
N LEU A 41 -13.48 8.31 -0.85
CA LEU A 41 -14.82 8.87 -1.06
C LEU A 41 -15.31 9.72 0.12
N ASN A 42 -14.61 9.69 1.26
CA ASN A 42 -14.91 10.50 2.44
C ASN A 42 -13.77 11.48 2.78
N PRO A 43 -13.39 12.38 1.84
CA PRO A 43 -12.22 13.23 1.99
C PRO A 43 -12.35 14.32 3.07
N LEU A 44 -13.57 14.59 3.56
CA LEU A 44 -13.82 15.53 4.66
C LEU A 44 -13.31 15.01 6.00
N ASN A 45 -13.57 13.72 6.27
CA ASN A 45 -13.25 13.12 7.55
C ASN A 45 -11.89 12.41 7.54
N ILE A 46 -11.36 12.08 6.35
CA ILE A 46 -10.15 11.29 6.16
C ILE A 46 -9.13 12.08 5.34
N VAL A 47 -7.98 12.36 5.96
CA VAL A 47 -6.88 13.14 5.40
C VAL A 47 -5.65 12.25 5.26
N MET A 48 -5.41 11.79 4.03
CA MET A 48 -4.32 10.88 3.69
C MET A 48 -3.39 11.50 2.62
N PRO A 49 -2.09 11.14 2.61
CA PRO A 49 -1.13 11.61 1.60
C PRO A 49 -1.56 11.33 0.16
N ALA A 50 -2.17 10.17 -0.04
CA ALA A 50 -2.89 9.77 -1.24
C ALA A 50 -4.23 9.15 -0.80
N ARG A 51 -5.33 9.67 -1.34
CA ARG A 51 -6.66 9.14 -1.11
C ARG A 51 -6.98 8.10 -2.17
N TYR A 52 -7.68 7.03 -1.82
CA TYR A 52 -7.98 5.97 -2.76
C TYR A 52 -9.33 5.32 -2.52
N PHE A 53 -9.91 4.77 -3.56
CA PHE A 53 -11.11 3.95 -3.53
C PHE A 53 -11.04 2.87 -4.61
N TYR A 54 -11.83 1.83 -4.43
CA TYR A 54 -11.93 0.70 -5.34
C TYR A 54 -13.17 0.84 -6.22
N ILE A 55 -13.06 0.37 -7.45
CA ILE A 55 -14.18 0.13 -8.35
C ILE A 55 -14.19 -1.36 -8.63
N TYR A 56 -15.29 -2.03 -8.28
CA TYR A 56 -15.53 -3.43 -8.62
C TYR A 56 -16.58 -3.51 -9.72
N ILE A 57 -16.27 -4.26 -10.77
CA ILE A 57 -17.19 -4.55 -11.86
C ILE A 57 -17.59 -6.01 -11.74
N ASP A 58 -18.88 -6.28 -11.55
CA ASP A 58 -19.42 -7.62 -11.48
C ASP A 58 -20.46 -7.83 -12.59
N ASN A 59 -20.57 -9.05 -13.11
CA ASN A 59 -21.58 -9.40 -14.10
C ASN A 59 -22.67 -10.25 -13.43
N LYS A 60 -23.90 -9.73 -13.38
CA LYS A 60 -25.04 -10.44 -12.78
C LYS A 60 -25.45 -11.70 -13.55
N HIS A 61 -25.01 -11.87 -14.79
CA HIS A 61 -25.36 -13.01 -15.63
C HIS A 61 -24.17 -13.96 -15.84
N ASN A 62 -24.22 -15.09 -15.12
CA ASN A 62 -23.33 -16.26 -15.18
C ASN A 62 -21.95 -16.10 -14.52
N GLY A 63 -21.64 -17.07 -13.65
CA GLY A 63 -20.47 -17.13 -12.76
C GLY A 63 -19.11 -17.33 -13.44
N ASN A 64 -18.87 -16.66 -14.57
CA ASN A 64 -17.54 -16.48 -15.15
C ASN A 64 -17.44 -15.04 -15.71
N PHE A 65 -17.20 -14.09 -14.81
CA PHE A 65 -16.74 -12.76 -15.22
C PHE A 65 -15.37 -12.92 -15.90
N SER A 66 -15.33 -12.70 -17.21
CA SER A 66 -14.08 -12.65 -17.95
C SER A 66 -13.65 -11.19 -18.07
N TYR A 67 -12.72 -10.77 -17.19
CA TYR A 67 -12.02 -9.50 -17.34
C TYR A 67 -11.47 -9.37 -18.77
N SER A 68 -11.74 -8.26 -19.43
CA SER A 68 -11.20 -7.96 -20.74
C SER A 68 -10.34 -6.68 -20.69
N TYR A 69 -9.20 -6.70 -21.36
CA TYR A 69 -8.20 -5.62 -21.30
C TYR A 69 -8.73 -4.26 -21.77
N ASP A 70 -9.78 -4.27 -22.60
CA ASP A 70 -10.49 -3.06 -23.03
C ASP A 70 -11.28 -2.39 -21.88
N MET A 71 -11.62 -3.10 -20.80
CA MET A 71 -12.35 -2.53 -19.65
C MET A 71 -11.60 -1.36 -19.02
N LYS A 72 -10.26 -1.42 -18.96
CA LYS A 72 -9.42 -0.32 -18.46
C LYS A 72 -9.65 0.97 -19.23
N GLN A 73 -9.83 0.90 -20.55
CA GLN A 73 -10.04 2.06 -21.41
C GLN A 73 -11.44 2.66 -21.25
N LYS A 74 -12.37 1.89 -20.68
CA LYS A 74 -13.75 2.30 -20.44
C LYS A 74 -13.91 3.04 -19.13
N VAL A 75 -13.01 2.83 -18.16
CA VAL A 75 -13.01 3.52 -16.86
C VAL A 75 -12.32 4.88 -17.00
N ASP A 76 -13.04 5.95 -16.67
CA ASP A 76 -12.52 7.32 -16.62
C ASP A 76 -12.88 7.95 -15.28
N VAL A 77 -11.92 8.63 -14.64
CA VAL A 77 -12.14 9.34 -13.39
C VAL A 77 -11.64 10.76 -13.51
N LYS A 78 -12.54 11.72 -13.26
CA LYS A 78 -12.23 13.14 -13.28
C LYS A 78 -12.62 13.78 -11.97
N ILE A 79 -11.65 14.45 -11.38
CA ILE A 79 -11.83 15.19 -10.13
C ILE A 79 -11.72 16.67 -10.45
N SER A 80 -12.72 17.43 -9.99
CA SER A 80 -12.75 18.88 -10.13
C SER A 80 -13.08 19.52 -8.79
N GLY A 81 -12.60 20.74 -8.56
CA GLY A 81 -12.90 21.53 -7.37
C GLY A 81 -12.38 22.95 -7.54
N LYS A 82 -12.71 23.82 -6.58
CA LYS A 82 -12.29 25.21 -6.57
C LYS A 82 -11.45 25.53 -5.35
N THR A 83 -10.37 26.27 -5.56
CA THR A 83 -9.55 26.85 -4.48
C THR A 83 -10.26 28.03 -3.85
N ILE A 84 -9.75 28.53 -2.71
CA ILE A 84 -10.22 29.77 -2.09
C ILE A 84 -10.14 30.99 -3.04
N THR A 85 -9.19 30.95 -3.98
CA THR A 85 -9.00 31.97 -5.03
C THR A 85 -9.84 31.72 -6.29
N ASN A 86 -10.80 30.80 -6.25
CA ASN A 86 -11.68 30.38 -7.36
C ASN A 86 -10.97 29.79 -8.60
N ARG A 87 -9.67 29.47 -8.49
CA ARG A 87 -8.92 28.67 -9.48
C ARG A 87 -9.31 27.20 -9.39
N GLU A 88 -9.12 26.45 -10.47
CA GLU A 88 -9.27 24.99 -10.44
C GLU A 88 -8.24 24.35 -9.50
N CYS A 89 -8.71 23.39 -8.73
CA CYS A 89 -7.87 22.63 -7.83
C CYS A 89 -6.88 21.74 -8.55
N ARG A 90 -5.60 21.86 -8.21
CA ARG A 90 -4.60 20.91 -8.69
C ARG A 90 -4.78 19.55 -8.00
N THR A 91 -5.20 18.56 -8.79
CA THR A 91 -5.30 17.17 -8.37
C THR A 91 -4.48 16.28 -9.29
N TRP A 92 -3.90 15.21 -8.75
CA TRP A 92 -3.28 14.16 -9.54
C TRP A 92 -4.05 12.88 -9.32
N VAL A 93 -4.66 12.36 -10.39
CA VAL A 93 -5.44 11.12 -10.38
C VAL A 93 -4.65 10.02 -11.09
N ASN A 94 -4.66 8.81 -10.53
CA ASN A 94 -4.10 7.63 -11.14
C ASN A 94 -5.04 6.44 -10.95
N ILE A 95 -5.32 5.73 -12.04
CA ILE A 95 -6.16 4.53 -12.06
C ILE A 95 -5.25 3.32 -12.25
N LEU A 96 -5.31 2.41 -11.30
CA LEU A 96 -4.56 1.16 -11.27
C LEU A 96 -5.51 0.00 -11.58
N ASP A 97 -5.08 -0.87 -12.48
CA ASP A 97 -5.86 -2.04 -12.88
C ASP A 97 -5.28 -3.29 -12.22
N ARG A 98 -6.12 -4.02 -11.49
CA ARG A 98 -5.71 -5.25 -10.81
C ARG A 98 -5.79 -6.49 -11.72
N ASN A 99 -6.28 -6.33 -12.95
CA ASN A 99 -6.46 -7.39 -13.95
C ASN A 99 -7.41 -8.52 -13.50
N ASP A 100 -8.33 -8.21 -12.59
CA ASP A 100 -9.31 -9.14 -12.01
C ASP A 100 -10.75 -8.61 -12.05
N GLY A 101 -11.00 -7.51 -12.77
CA GLY A 101 -12.30 -6.81 -12.76
C GLY A 101 -12.41 -5.70 -11.72
N SER A 102 -11.38 -5.50 -10.92
CA SER A 102 -11.32 -4.40 -9.97
C SER A 102 -10.23 -3.37 -10.30
N PHE A 103 -10.50 -2.12 -9.95
CA PHE A 103 -9.61 -0.99 -10.16
C PHE A 103 -9.37 -0.28 -8.84
N ILE A 104 -8.16 0.24 -8.66
CA ILE A 104 -7.83 1.16 -7.55
C ILE A 104 -7.69 2.54 -8.17
N VAL A 105 -8.58 3.45 -7.79
CA VAL A 105 -8.44 4.86 -8.11
C VAL A 105 -7.78 5.52 -6.94
N ARG A 106 -6.68 6.22 -7.19
CA ARG A 106 -5.97 7.00 -6.18
C ARG A 106 -5.76 8.41 -6.68
N TYR A 107 -5.82 9.37 -5.75
CA TYR A 107 -5.62 10.76 -6.07
C TYR A 107 -4.92 11.51 -4.94
N LYS A 108 -4.15 12.53 -5.34
CA LYS A 108 -3.47 13.45 -4.44
C LYS A 108 -4.00 14.87 -4.65
N LEU A 109 -4.18 15.55 -3.53
CA LEU A 109 -4.58 16.95 -3.48
C LEU A 109 -3.35 17.80 -3.11
N PHE A 110 -3.07 18.86 -3.88
CA PHE A 110 -1.91 19.74 -3.63
C PHE A 110 -2.29 21.06 -2.95
N GLU A 111 -3.57 21.40 -2.90
CA GLU A 111 -4.09 22.61 -2.25
C GLU A 111 -5.53 22.34 -1.75
N SER A 112 -5.96 23.00 -0.67
CA SER A 112 -7.31 22.80 -0.13
C SER A 112 -8.40 23.24 -1.11
N CYS A 113 -9.51 22.50 -1.13
CA CYS A 113 -10.51 22.59 -2.20
C CYS A 113 -11.95 22.55 -1.71
N PHE A 114 -12.78 23.38 -2.33
CA PHE A 114 -14.23 23.48 -2.13
C PHE A 114 -14.98 22.93 -3.35
N ASN A 115 -16.26 22.61 -3.19
CA ASN A 115 -17.13 22.15 -4.27
C ASN A 115 -16.47 21.01 -5.07
N PHE A 116 -15.92 20.05 -4.35
CA PHE A 116 -15.16 18.95 -4.89
C PHE A 116 -16.10 17.88 -5.47
N ILE A 117 -15.84 17.48 -6.70
CA ILE A 117 -16.68 16.55 -7.44
C ILE A 117 -15.79 15.43 -7.98
N ILE A 118 -16.13 14.19 -7.62
CA ILE A 118 -15.50 12.98 -8.16
C ILE A 118 -16.46 12.36 -9.18
N ASN A 119 -16.12 12.52 -10.46
CA ASN A 119 -16.81 11.87 -11.56
C ASN A 119 -16.14 10.54 -11.84
N VAL A 120 -16.88 9.44 -11.72
CA VAL A 120 -16.45 8.09 -12.04
C VAL A 120 -17.35 7.59 -13.17
N LEU A 121 -16.74 7.34 -14.31
CA LEU A 121 -17.42 7.01 -15.55
C LEU A 121 -16.98 5.62 -16.03
N TYR A 122 -17.92 4.85 -16.55
CA TYR A 122 -17.66 3.67 -17.38
C TYR A 122 -18.34 3.87 -18.73
N ASN A 123 -17.60 3.74 -19.84
CA ASN A 123 -18.12 4.04 -21.19
C ASN A 123 -18.78 5.42 -21.29
N LYS A 124 -18.17 6.43 -20.66
CA LYS A 124 -18.68 7.82 -20.60
C LYS A 124 -20.01 7.99 -19.86
N LYS A 125 -20.49 6.99 -19.12
CA LYS A 125 -21.68 7.06 -18.27
C LYS A 125 -21.29 6.98 -16.80
N HIS A 126 -21.95 7.76 -15.95
CA HIS A 126 -21.76 7.66 -14.50
C HIS A 126 -22.14 6.28 -14.00
N ILE A 127 -21.32 5.74 -13.10
CA ILE A 127 -21.53 4.45 -12.45
C ILE A 127 -21.71 4.61 -10.94
N ALA A 128 -22.41 3.64 -10.34
CA ALA A 128 -22.78 3.67 -8.93
C ALA A 128 -23.42 5.01 -8.52
N GLN A 129 -22.97 5.64 -7.45
CA GLN A 129 -23.49 6.93 -6.96
C GLN A 129 -22.78 8.16 -7.55
N SER A 130 -21.96 7.99 -8.60
CA SER A 130 -21.31 9.12 -9.25
C SER A 130 -22.33 10.06 -9.90
N PRO A 131 -22.13 11.39 -9.88
CA PRO A 131 -21.01 12.12 -9.27
C PRO A 131 -21.08 12.21 -7.73
N TYR A 132 -19.94 11.98 -7.06
CA TYR A 132 -19.80 12.23 -5.63
C TYR A 132 -19.48 13.71 -5.43
N LYS A 133 -20.34 14.44 -4.73
CA LYS A 133 -20.21 15.88 -4.50
C LYS A 133 -19.95 16.15 -3.03
N ILE A 134 -18.95 16.99 -2.77
CA ILE A 134 -18.55 17.45 -1.45
C ILE A 134 -18.46 18.98 -1.52
N GLU A 135 -19.32 19.69 -0.81
CA GLU A 135 -19.40 21.15 -0.88
C GLU A 135 -18.36 21.82 0.03
N GLU A 136 -18.09 21.20 1.17
CA GLU A 136 -17.21 21.70 2.21
C GLU A 136 -15.72 21.63 1.82
N MET A 137 -14.90 22.37 2.57
CA MET A 137 -13.47 22.42 2.34
C MET A 137 -12.80 21.09 2.66
N ILE A 138 -12.15 20.51 1.66
CA ILE A 138 -11.29 19.35 1.80
C ILE A 138 -9.86 19.81 2.03
N GLN A 139 -9.24 19.27 3.08
CA GLN A 139 -7.86 19.55 3.44
C GLN A 139 -6.87 18.68 2.66
N THR A 140 -5.65 19.20 2.50
CA THR A 140 -4.48 18.47 2.04
C THR A 140 -3.80 17.71 3.17
N ASP A 141 -2.85 16.85 2.83
CA ASP A 141 -2.09 16.03 3.79
C ASP A 141 -1.17 16.84 4.74
N ASP A 142 -0.71 17.99 4.25
CA ASP A 142 0.14 18.94 4.96
C ASP A 142 -0.64 19.97 5.78
N CYS A 143 -1.97 19.81 5.92
CA CYS A 143 -2.78 20.64 6.81
C CYS A 143 -2.21 20.63 8.24
N ASP A 144 -2.39 21.72 8.98
CA ASP A 144 -2.36 21.70 10.43
C ASP A 144 -3.81 21.74 10.94
N CYS A 145 -4.44 20.57 10.96
CA CYS A 145 -5.87 20.39 11.21
C CYS A 145 -6.15 19.25 12.22
N PRO A 146 -5.63 19.33 13.46
CA PRO A 146 -5.76 18.27 14.45
C PRO A 146 -7.22 18.08 14.89
N ASN A 147 -7.74 16.85 14.73
CA ASN A 147 -8.98 16.46 15.37
C ASN A 147 -8.77 16.27 16.88
N TYR A 148 -9.60 16.94 17.68
CA TYR A 148 -9.55 16.87 19.15
C TYR A 148 -10.24 15.62 19.71
N ASP A 149 -11.12 15.00 18.95
CA ASP A 149 -11.76 13.74 19.30
C ASP A 149 -10.99 12.58 18.64
N PHE A 150 -10.08 12.00 19.43
CA PHE A 150 -9.27 10.86 18.99
C PHE A 150 -10.13 9.68 18.58
N HIS A 151 -11.19 9.35 19.32
CA HIS A 151 -12.02 8.17 19.03
C HIS A 151 -12.80 8.35 17.73
N LYS A 152 -13.37 9.54 17.50
CA LYS A 152 -14.02 9.87 16.23
C LYS A 152 -13.04 9.81 15.07
N TRP A 153 -11.84 10.38 15.22
CA TRP A 153 -10.79 10.30 14.21
C TRP A 153 -10.40 8.85 13.92
N PHE A 154 -10.16 8.06 14.97
CA PHE A 154 -9.75 6.65 14.86
C PHE A 154 -10.81 5.80 14.14
N ASN A 155 -12.08 5.96 14.50
CA ASN A 155 -13.21 5.26 13.88
C ASN A 155 -13.40 5.66 12.41
N ASN A 156 -13.25 6.95 12.09
CA ASN A 156 -13.36 7.43 10.71
C ASN A 156 -12.33 6.78 9.78
N TYR A 157 -11.13 6.47 10.29
CA TYR A 157 -10.07 5.80 9.53
C TYR A 157 -10.28 4.28 9.43
N GLY A 158 -11.34 3.73 10.04
CA GLY A 158 -11.65 2.30 10.02
C GLY A 158 -10.60 1.45 10.76
N CYS A 159 -9.85 2.05 11.69
CA CYS A 159 -8.87 1.34 12.49
C CYS A 159 -9.56 0.37 13.45
N LYS A 160 -9.02 -0.84 13.60
CA LYS A 160 -9.47 -1.77 14.64
C LYS A 160 -8.96 -1.32 16.00
N ASP A 161 -9.79 -1.46 17.04
CA ASP A 161 -9.42 -1.12 18.41
C ASP A 161 -8.27 -1.97 18.96
N THR A 162 -8.15 -3.21 18.49
CA THR A 162 -7.15 -4.16 19.00
C THR A 162 -6.46 -4.91 17.89
N TYR A 163 -5.16 -5.12 18.10
CA TYR A 163 -4.32 -5.99 17.29
C TYR A 163 -3.57 -6.94 18.23
N PHE A 164 -3.56 -8.23 17.89
CA PHE A 164 -2.91 -9.26 18.70
C PHE A 164 -1.44 -8.92 19.01
N GLN A 165 -0.68 -8.47 18.00
CA GLN A 165 0.73 -8.10 18.17
C GLN A 165 0.91 -6.94 19.15
N ILE A 166 0.14 -5.85 18.99
CA ILE A 166 0.21 -4.67 19.86
C ILE A 166 -0.09 -5.06 21.31
N ASN A 167 -1.19 -5.81 21.53
CA ASN A 167 -1.57 -6.25 22.87
C ASN A 167 -0.50 -7.18 23.46
N SER A 168 0.01 -8.14 22.69
CA SER A 168 1.05 -9.06 23.16
C SER A 168 2.33 -8.32 23.58
N ASP A 169 2.74 -7.31 22.82
CA ASP A 169 3.98 -6.57 23.09
C ASP A 169 3.82 -5.64 24.30
N LEU A 170 2.69 -4.93 24.39
CA LEU A 170 2.42 -3.99 25.49
C LEU A 170 2.06 -4.68 26.81
N ASN A 171 1.48 -5.88 26.80
CA ASN A 171 1.11 -6.62 28.01
C ASN A 171 2.29 -6.90 28.95
N ARG A 172 3.53 -6.86 28.43
CA ARG A 172 4.76 -7.00 29.24
C ARG A 172 5.07 -5.76 30.09
N PHE A 173 4.47 -4.62 29.76
CA PHE A 173 4.76 -3.32 30.35
C PHE A 173 3.48 -2.66 30.88
N PRO A 174 2.77 -3.28 31.84
CA PRO A 174 1.56 -2.68 32.42
C PRO A 174 1.86 -1.39 33.18
N THR A 175 3.07 -1.27 33.72
CA THR A 175 3.60 -0.06 34.37
C THR A 175 5.04 0.16 33.93
N VAL A 176 5.45 1.43 33.83
CA VAL A 176 6.79 1.83 33.38
C VAL A 176 7.35 2.87 34.34
N ASP A 177 8.53 2.58 34.92
CA ASP A 177 9.29 3.53 35.74
C ASP A 177 10.26 4.32 34.85
N TYR A 178 9.81 5.49 34.39
CA TYR A 178 10.58 6.32 33.46
C TYR A 178 11.89 6.85 34.05
N ASN A 179 11.96 7.09 35.37
CA ASN A 179 13.17 7.59 36.00
C ASN A 179 14.31 6.58 35.88
N LYS A 180 14.03 5.30 36.19
CA LYS A 180 15.00 4.22 36.00
C LYS A 180 15.35 4.02 34.54
N LEU A 181 14.34 4.10 33.67
CA LEU A 181 14.51 3.89 32.24
C LEU A 181 15.41 4.96 31.60
N GLN A 182 15.25 6.22 31.98
CA GLN A 182 16.06 7.33 31.48
C GLN A 182 17.53 7.19 31.88
N ILE A 183 17.80 6.85 33.14
CA ILE A 183 19.16 6.62 33.65
C ILE A 183 19.80 5.45 32.92
N PHE A 184 19.10 4.31 32.83
CA PHE A 184 19.63 3.11 32.20
C PHE A 184 19.88 3.30 30.70
N THR A 185 18.94 3.94 29.99
CA THR A 185 19.10 4.23 28.55
C THR A 185 20.30 5.12 28.31
N SER A 186 20.44 6.19 29.09
CA SER A 186 21.56 7.13 28.98
C SER A 186 22.90 6.45 29.29
N GLN A 187 22.96 5.47 30.19
CA GLN A 187 24.19 4.74 30.47
C GLN A 187 24.50 3.68 29.41
N LYS A 188 23.49 2.94 28.93
CA LYS A 188 23.66 1.80 28.01
C LYS A 188 23.97 2.24 26.58
N PHE A 189 23.31 3.29 26.10
CA PHE A 189 23.32 3.62 24.67
C PHE A 189 24.13 4.88 24.34
N ASN A 190 24.51 5.68 25.34
CA ASN A 190 25.35 6.85 25.10
C ASN A 190 26.74 6.42 24.64
N ASN A 191 27.23 7.05 23.57
CA ASN A 191 28.50 6.73 22.90
C ASN A 191 28.59 5.33 22.24
N SER A 192 27.47 4.62 22.04
CA SER A 192 27.49 3.40 21.25
C SER A 192 27.67 3.70 19.76
N SER A 193 28.62 3.01 19.11
CA SER A 193 28.77 3.01 17.66
C SER A 193 27.82 2.02 16.96
N SER A 194 27.32 1.03 17.69
CA SER A 194 26.50 -0.06 17.13
C SER A 194 25.01 0.06 17.41
N MET A 195 24.61 0.90 18.37
CA MET A 195 23.21 1.10 18.78
C MET A 195 22.83 2.56 18.61
N SER A 196 21.61 2.81 18.16
CA SER A 196 21.06 4.16 18.00
C SER A 196 19.62 4.18 18.46
N VAL A 197 19.36 4.99 19.49
CA VAL A 197 18.06 5.05 20.17
C VAL A 197 17.66 6.51 20.31
N CYS A 198 16.39 6.83 20.10
CA CYS A 198 15.85 8.15 20.40
C CYS A 198 14.73 8.06 21.41
N ASN A 199 14.79 8.92 22.42
CA ASN A 199 13.66 9.26 23.25
C ASN A 199 12.80 10.29 22.50
N TYR A 200 11.52 9.98 22.32
CA TYR A 200 10.49 10.88 21.82
C TYR A 200 9.54 11.22 22.96
N VAL A 201 9.26 12.51 23.12
CA VAL A 201 8.22 13.02 24.02
C VAL A 201 7.21 13.77 23.18
N ILE A 202 5.95 13.40 23.29
CA ILE A 202 4.83 14.18 22.80
C ILE A 202 4.22 14.86 24.01
N TYR A 203 4.20 16.19 24.02
CA TYR A 203 3.63 16.96 25.11
C TYR A 203 2.83 18.10 24.51
N LYS A 204 1.54 18.17 24.86
CA LYS A 204 0.59 19.15 24.31
C LYS A 204 0.57 19.16 22.78
N ASN A 205 0.67 17.97 22.17
CA ASN A 205 0.72 17.76 20.71
C ASN A 205 1.99 18.30 20.02
N GLU A 206 3.02 18.71 20.78
CA GLU A 206 4.34 19.06 20.26
C GLU A 206 5.31 17.89 20.46
N ILE A 207 6.23 17.72 19.50
CA ILE A 207 7.18 16.60 19.49
C ILE A 207 8.56 17.09 19.90
N PHE A 208 9.08 16.52 20.98
CA PHE A 208 10.44 16.69 21.44
C PHE A 208 11.20 15.38 21.26
N ARG A 209 12.51 15.50 21.01
CA ARG A 209 13.35 14.31 20.80
C ARG A 209 14.75 14.52 21.32
N LYS A 210 15.29 13.46 21.93
CA LYS A 210 16.71 13.34 22.25
C LYS A 210 17.24 11.98 21.81
N CYS A 211 18.31 11.96 21.02
CA CYS A 211 18.89 10.72 20.50
C CYS A 211 20.24 10.39 21.17
N TYR A 212 20.55 9.10 21.21
CA TYR A 212 21.74 8.49 21.78
C TYR A 212 22.39 7.57 20.74
N GLY A 213 23.73 7.59 20.67
CA GLY A 213 24.51 6.82 19.70
C GLY A 213 24.95 7.65 18.49
N GLN A 214 25.81 7.06 17.64
CA GLN A 214 26.44 7.76 16.52
C GLN A 214 25.59 7.82 15.23
N HIS A 215 24.76 6.80 14.96
CA HIS A 215 24.07 6.64 13.68
C HIS A 215 22.56 6.87 13.81
N VAL A 216 22.18 8.12 14.05
CA VAL A 216 20.78 8.50 14.33
C VAL A 216 19.98 8.94 13.10
N GLY A 217 20.50 8.79 11.88
CA GLY A 217 19.84 9.30 10.65
C GLY A 217 18.44 8.72 10.40
N PHE A 218 18.22 7.46 10.75
CA PHE A 218 16.96 6.73 10.59
C PHE A 218 15.81 7.30 11.43
N LYS A 219 16.11 8.22 12.34
CA LYS A 219 15.12 9.00 13.09
C LYS A 219 14.09 9.70 12.20
N MET A 220 14.44 10.00 10.95
CA MET A 220 13.56 10.65 9.97
C MET A 220 12.26 9.89 9.72
N PHE A 221 12.26 8.56 9.79
CA PHE A 221 11.05 7.77 9.58
C PHE A 221 10.06 7.94 10.73
N MET A 222 10.54 7.91 11.96
CA MET A 222 9.69 8.15 13.13
C MET A 222 9.21 9.60 13.19
N ASP A 223 10.08 10.57 12.86
CA ASP A 223 9.69 11.97 12.72
C ASP A 223 8.53 12.13 11.75
N ALA A 224 8.61 11.51 10.57
CA ALA A 224 7.58 11.62 9.55
C ALA A 224 6.22 11.09 10.02
N ILE A 225 6.21 9.95 10.74
CA ILE A 225 4.99 9.39 11.35
C ILE A 225 4.38 10.39 12.33
N LEU A 226 5.17 10.83 13.32
CA LEU A 226 4.68 11.68 14.38
C LEU A 226 4.21 13.04 13.86
N LEU A 227 4.98 13.67 12.97
CA LEU A 227 4.60 14.93 12.34
C LEU A 227 3.33 14.81 11.49
N SER A 228 3.13 13.69 10.79
CA SER A 228 1.89 13.43 10.06
C SER A 228 0.70 13.26 11.01
N LEU A 229 0.88 12.57 12.14
CA LEU A 229 -0.19 12.34 13.11
C LEU A 229 -0.57 13.62 13.85
N THR A 230 0.39 14.37 14.41
CA THR A 230 0.11 15.57 15.22
C THR A 230 -0.57 16.68 14.42
N ARG A 231 -0.35 16.72 13.10
CA ARG A 231 -1.08 17.60 12.16
C ARG A 231 -2.56 17.25 11.99
N LYS A 232 -2.97 16.01 12.25
CA LYS A 232 -4.31 15.48 11.89
C LYS A 232 -5.13 15.03 13.09
N VAL A 233 -4.48 14.73 14.21
CA VAL A 233 -5.13 14.35 15.45
C VAL A 233 -4.30 14.82 16.63
N ARG A 234 -4.97 15.28 17.69
CA ARG A 234 -4.31 15.60 18.95
C ARG A 234 -3.88 14.30 19.63
N LEU A 235 -2.58 14.03 19.66
CA LEU A 235 -2.04 12.88 20.37
C LEU A 235 -2.02 13.14 21.89
N PRO A 236 -2.18 12.09 22.72
CA PRO A 236 -2.01 12.21 24.16
C PRO A 236 -0.55 12.50 24.51
N ASP A 237 -0.33 13.06 25.70
CA ASP A 237 1.02 13.23 26.23
C ASP A 237 1.64 11.84 26.48
N LEU A 238 2.78 11.57 25.85
CA LEU A 238 3.47 10.28 25.95
C LEU A 238 4.98 10.44 25.79
N GLU A 239 5.74 9.55 26.42
CA GLU A 239 7.19 9.42 26.25
C GLU A 239 7.50 7.99 25.78
N MET A 240 8.39 7.83 24.82
CA MET A 240 8.76 6.50 24.30
C MET A 240 10.20 6.47 23.79
N TYR A 241 10.79 5.28 23.85
CA TYR A 241 12.13 5.05 23.33
C TYR A 241 12.04 4.19 22.07
N VAL A 242 12.64 4.69 21.01
CA VAL A 242 12.60 4.07 19.68
C VAL A 242 14.02 3.71 19.28
N ASN A 243 14.26 2.43 19.05
CA ASN A 243 15.45 1.91 18.41
C ASN A 243 15.41 2.22 16.91
N LEU A 244 16.49 2.79 16.41
CA LEU A 244 16.65 3.14 15.01
C LEU A 244 17.44 2.11 14.21
N GLY A 245 18.08 1.15 14.89
CA GLY A 245 18.89 0.12 14.27
C GLY A 245 18.08 -1.04 13.68
N ASP A 246 18.77 -1.88 12.93
CA ASP A 246 18.17 -3.03 12.25
C ASP A 246 17.82 -4.19 13.20
N TRP A 247 18.49 -4.29 14.34
CA TRP A 247 18.35 -5.40 15.29
C TRP A 247 17.60 -4.98 16.56
N PRO A 248 16.76 -5.85 17.14
CA PRO A 248 16.09 -5.57 18.42
C PRO A 248 17.12 -5.51 19.55
N LEU A 249 16.85 -4.71 20.60
CA LEU A 249 17.86 -4.35 21.60
C LEU A 249 17.62 -4.98 22.98
N VAL A 250 16.40 -5.42 23.28
CA VAL A 250 16.01 -5.86 24.63
C VAL A 250 15.77 -7.36 24.62
N LYS A 251 16.70 -8.11 25.21
CA LYS A 251 16.58 -9.57 25.30
C LYS A 251 15.62 -9.95 26.42
N LEU A 252 14.90 -11.06 26.26
CA LEU A 252 13.96 -11.55 27.29
C LEU A 252 14.65 -11.88 28.62
N ASN A 253 15.94 -12.21 28.60
CA ASN A 253 16.74 -12.50 29.80
C ASN A 253 17.50 -11.28 30.36
N ASP A 254 17.32 -10.08 29.78
CA ASP A 254 17.89 -8.86 30.34
C ASP A 254 17.27 -8.60 31.73
N LYS A 255 18.11 -8.27 32.71
CA LYS A 255 17.69 -7.97 34.09
C LYS A 255 16.66 -6.83 34.16
N ILE A 256 16.73 -5.90 33.21
CA ILE A 256 15.84 -4.76 33.10
C ILE A 256 15.15 -4.86 31.74
N GLN A 257 13.85 -5.07 31.78
CA GLN A 257 12.99 -5.06 30.59
C GLN A 257 12.59 -3.62 30.29
N LEU A 258 12.94 -3.14 29.09
CA LEU A 258 12.59 -1.79 28.64
C LEU A 258 11.48 -1.86 27.58
N PRO A 259 10.45 -1.00 27.65
CA PRO A 259 9.55 -0.75 26.53
C PRO A 259 10.30 -0.02 25.41
N MET A 260 11.03 -0.79 24.61
CA MET A 260 11.75 -0.32 23.43
C MET A 260 10.91 -0.57 22.19
N PHE A 261 10.59 0.47 21.45
CA PHE A 261 9.96 0.34 20.14
C PHE A 261 11.02 0.09 19.07
N SER A 262 10.87 -0.97 18.28
CA SER A 262 11.85 -1.38 17.27
C SER A 262 11.18 -1.72 15.95
N TRP A 263 11.89 -1.55 14.84
CA TRP A 263 11.41 -1.92 13.49
C TRP A 263 11.23 -3.43 13.31
N CYS A 264 11.87 -4.23 14.16
CA CYS A 264 11.75 -5.67 14.17
C CYS A 264 11.81 -6.22 15.60
N GLY A 265 11.44 -7.48 15.74
CA GLY A 265 11.53 -8.25 16.98
C GLY A 265 11.81 -9.72 16.67
N SER A 266 12.02 -10.51 17.72
CA SER A 266 12.26 -11.94 17.67
C SER A 266 11.57 -12.64 18.85
N THR A 267 11.55 -13.97 18.84
CA THR A 267 11.07 -14.78 19.98
C THR A 267 11.97 -14.68 21.21
N GLU A 268 13.15 -14.08 21.09
CA GLU A 268 14.14 -13.93 22.17
C GLU A 268 14.21 -12.50 22.71
N THR A 269 13.38 -11.59 22.20
CA THR A 269 13.39 -10.16 22.54
C THR A 269 12.02 -9.68 23.01
N SER A 270 12.01 -8.61 23.80
CA SER A 270 10.79 -8.00 24.33
C SER A 270 10.44 -6.67 23.65
N ASP A 271 11.17 -6.27 22.61
CA ASP A 271 10.91 -5.04 21.86
C ASP A 271 9.47 -4.99 21.32
N ILE A 272 8.85 -3.81 21.41
CA ILE A 272 7.52 -3.52 20.88
C ILE A 272 7.66 -3.23 19.38
N VAL A 273 7.05 -4.06 18.53
CA VAL A 273 7.29 -3.99 17.09
C VAL A 273 6.48 -2.85 16.45
N LEU A 274 7.19 -1.98 15.72
CA LEU A 274 6.62 -0.95 14.87
C LEU A 274 6.42 -1.43 13.43
N PRO A 275 5.51 -0.81 12.66
CA PRO A 275 5.56 -0.88 11.20
C PRO A 275 6.95 -0.47 10.71
N THR A 276 7.57 -1.28 9.85
CA THR A 276 8.91 -1.02 9.32
C THR A 276 8.98 0.29 8.55
N TYR A 277 10.14 0.94 8.56
CA TYR A 277 10.38 2.20 7.85
C TYR A 277 10.01 2.14 6.35
N ASP A 278 10.19 1.00 5.68
CA ASP A 278 9.80 0.81 4.26
C ASP A 278 8.28 1.02 4.05
N ILE A 279 7.45 0.49 4.97
CA ILE A 279 5.98 0.63 4.91
C ILE A 279 5.58 2.06 5.27
N THR A 280 6.27 2.66 6.24
CA THR A 280 6.06 4.06 6.61
C THR A 280 6.32 4.98 5.44
N GLU A 281 7.47 4.85 4.77
CA GLU A 281 7.81 5.66 3.60
C GLU A 281 6.81 5.42 2.46
N SER A 282 6.49 4.16 2.16
CA SER A 282 5.46 3.81 1.18
C SER A 282 4.09 4.43 1.50
N SER A 283 3.74 4.63 2.76
CA SER A 283 2.43 5.15 3.17
C SER A 283 2.39 6.67 3.15
N LEU A 284 3.42 7.31 3.69
CA LEU A 284 3.50 8.77 3.81
C LEU A 284 3.90 9.45 2.50
N GLU A 285 4.70 8.79 1.66
CA GLU A 285 5.15 9.30 0.37
C GLU A 285 4.38 8.68 -0.82
N CYS A 286 3.23 8.05 -0.56
CA CYS A 286 2.36 7.50 -1.59
C CYS A 286 1.91 8.60 -2.57
N MET A 287 2.11 8.37 -3.88
CA MET A 287 1.95 9.39 -4.93
C MET A 287 2.73 10.69 -4.67
N GLY A 288 3.82 10.60 -3.89
CA GLY A 288 4.76 11.69 -3.61
C GLY A 288 6.10 11.38 -4.27
N ARG A 289 7.14 11.21 -3.45
CA ARG A 289 8.48 10.83 -3.93
C ARG A 289 8.60 9.34 -4.28
N VAL A 290 7.71 8.51 -3.73
CA VAL A 290 7.74 7.07 -3.91
C VAL A 290 6.70 6.64 -4.94
N SER A 291 7.18 5.98 -5.99
CA SER A 291 6.34 5.35 -7.02
C SER A 291 5.97 3.91 -6.68
N LEU A 292 6.78 3.25 -5.83
CA LEU A 292 6.54 1.91 -5.31
C LEU A 292 5.85 1.98 -3.95
N ASP A 293 4.53 2.06 -3.97
CA ASP A 293 3.70 2.00 -2.77
C ASP A 293 2.79 0.76 -2.74
N MET A 294 2.20 0.48 -1.58
CA MET A 294 1.31 -0.68 -1.35
C MET A 294 0.13 -0.80 -2.32
N LEU A 295 -0.36 0.31 -2.89
CA LEU A 295 -1.43 0.28 -3.90
C LEU A 295 -0.85 0.03 -5.28
N SER A 296 0.27 0.67 -5.62
CA SER A 296 0.95 0.50 -6.92
C SER A 296 1.33 -0.95 -7.21
N VAL A 297 1.69 -1.73 -6.19
CA VAL A 297 2.04 -3.15 -6.33
C VAL A 297 0.88 -3.96 -6.89
N GLN A 298 -0.34 -3.64 -6.51
CA GLN A 298 -1.55 -4.34 -6.96
C GLN A 298 -1.91 -3.96 -8.41
N GLY A 299 -1.60 -2.73 -8.82
CA GLY A 299 -1.94 -2.19 -10.14
C GLY A 299 -0.94 -2.45 -11.27
N ASN A 300 0.25 -2.94 -10.92
CA ASN A 300 1.36 -3.14 -11.88
C ASN A 300 1.68 -4.63 -12.10
N ILE A 301 0.77 -5.52 -11.69
CA ILE A 301 0.89 -6.97 -11.94
C ILE A 301 0.56 -7.23 -13.42
N LYS A 302 1.55 -7.62 -14.23
CA LYS A 302 1.34 -7.81 -15.68
C LYS A 302 0.68 -9.14 -16.04
N LEU A 303 0.89 -10.18 -15.22
CA LEU A 303 0.47 -11.55 -15.52
C LEU A 303 -0.52 -12.09 -14.48
N PRO A 304 -1.66 -12.66 -14.93
CA PRO A 304 -2.52 -13.45 -14.05
C PRO A 304 -1.77 -14.68 -13.55
N TRP A 305 -2.19 -15.22 -12.41
CA TRP A 305 -1.51 -16.31 -11.70
C TRP A 305 -1.14 -17.49 -12.60
N ASN A 306 -2.07 -17.95 -13.44
CA ASN A 306 -1.90 -19.09 -14.34
C ASN A 306 -0.88 -18.88 -15.47
N LYS A 307 -0.49 -17.63 -15.75
CA LYS A 307 0.52 -17.27 -16.76
C LYS A 307 1.90 -16.98 -16.16
N ARG A 308 2.02 -17.00 -14.83
CA ARG A 308 3.30 -16.73 -14.15
C ARG A 308 4.27 -17.88 -14.36
N THR A 309 5.56 -17.56 -14.36
CA THR A 309 6.61 -18.57 -14.50
C THR A 309 6.57 -19.52 -13.28
N PRO A 310 6.47 -20.86 -13.48
CA PRO A 310 6.34 -21.83 -12.40
C PRO A 310 7.68 -22.15 -11.71
N LYS A 311 8.42 -21.12 -11.29
CA LYS A 311 9.71 -21.26 -10.58
C LYS A 311 9.67 -20.53 -9.26
N ALA A 312 10.44 -21.04 -8.31
CA ALA A 312 10.84 -20.30 -7.13
C ALA A 312 11.77 -19.16 -7.50
N PHE A 313 11.55 -17.95 -6.99
CA PHE A 313 12.39 -16.81 -7.33
C PHE A 313 12.87 -16.00 -6.14
N TRP A 314 14.13 -15.58 -6.22
CA TRP A 314 14.73 -14.63 -5.30
C TRP A 314 15.86 -13.84 -5.94
N ARG A 315 15.95 -12.56 -5.59
CA ARG A 315 17.09 -11.68 -5.89
C ARG A 315 17.38 -10.84 -4.67
N GLY A 316 18.62 -10.85 -4.20
CA GLY A 316 19.00 -10.03 -3.05
C GLY A 316 20.49 -10.08 -2.76
N ARG A 317 20.87 -9.38 -1.70
CA ARG A 317 22.26 -9.35 -1.21
C ARG A 317 22.55 -10.50 -0.25
N ASP A 318 23.82 -10.79 -0.09
CA ASP A 318 24.43 -11.80 0.79
C ASP A 318 24.35 -11.48 2.29
N SER A 319 23.26 -10.88 2.79
CA SER A 319 23.20 -10.42 4.18
C SER A 319 23.05 -11.51 5.24
N ASN A 320 22.96 -12.78 4.83
CA ASN A 320 22.85 -13.94 5.74
C ASN A 320 23.31 -15.20 4.99
N ARG A 321 24.00 -16.11 5.70
CA ARG A 321 24.44 -17.43 5.20
C ARG A 321 23.30 -18.27 4.61
N TYR A 322 22.08 -18.21 5.15
CA TYR A 322 20.94 -18.96 4.61
C TYR A 322 20.59 -18.56 3.17
N ARG A 323 20.89 -17.32 2.76
CA ARG A 323 20.73 -16.87 1.37
C ARG A 323 21.75 -17.51 0.44
N LEU A 324 22.99 -17.70 0.92
CA LEU A 324 24.02 -18.44 0.18
C LEU A 324 23.61 -19.91 0.01
N ASN A 325 23.08 -20.52 1.08
CA ASN A 325 22.58 -21.90 1.01
C ASN A 325 21.41 -22.04 0.02
N LEU A 326 20.54 -21.03 -0.10
CA LEU A 326 19.48 -21.03 -1.11
C LEU A 326 20.05 -21.00 -2.53
N VAL A 327 21.16 -20.28 -2.76
CA VAL A 327 21.87 -20.32 -4.06
C VAL A 327 22.42 -21.71 -4.34
N ASP A 328 23.00 -22.40 -3.35
CA ASP A 328 23.46 -23.79 -3.50
C ASP A 328 22.30 -24.74 -3.88
N ILE A 329 21.14 -24.59 -3.23
CA ILE A 329 19.93 -25.36 -3.56
C ILE A 329 19.46 -25.07 -4.98
N ALA A 330 19.47 -23.80 -5.39
CA ALA A 330 19.04 -23.39 -6.72
C ALA A 330 19.97 -23.91 -7.82
N LYS A 331 21.29 -23.90 -7.59
CA LYS A 331 22.28 -24.48 -8.52
C LYS A 331 22.05 -25.99 -8.74
N LYS A 332 21.60 -26.70 -7.70
CA LYS A 332 21.25 -28.14 -7.80
C LYS A 332 19.89 -28.40 -8.45
N ASN A 333 19.00 -27.41 -8.50
CA ASN A 333 17.63 -27.54 -8.98
C ASN A 333 17.23 -26.38 -9.93
N PRO A 334 17.95 -26.16 -11.06
CA PRO A 334 17.75 -24.99 -11.92
C PRO A 334 16.38 -24.95 -12.61
N ASP A 335 15.72 -26.09 -12.78
CA ASP A 335 14.38 -26.17 -13.36
C ASP A 335 13.31 -25.64 -12.41
N LEU A 336 13.56 -25.70 -11.09
CA LEU A 336 12.62 -25.29 -10.06
C LEU A 336 12.93 -23.90 -9.50
N PHE A 337 14.19 -23.47 -9.50
CA PHE A 337 14.63 -22.23 -8.85
C PHE A 337 15.28 -21.25 -9.83
N ASN A 338 15.01 -19.98 -9.60
CA ASN A 338 15.65 -18.84 -10.21
C ASN A 338 16.10 -17.88 -9.11
N VAL A 339 17.25 -18.18 -8.50
CA VAL A 339 17.79 -17.49 -7.32
C VAL A 339 19.20 -17.03 -7.63
N SER A 340 19.48 -15.75 -7.40
CA SER A 340 20.82 -15.19 -7.59
C SER A 340 21.10 -14.06 -6.61
N LEU A 341 22.39 -13.84 -6.31
CA LEU A 341 22.84 -12.71 -5.52
C LEU A 341 23.06 -11.49 -6.42
N THR A 342 22.62 -10.32 -5.96
CA THR A 342 22.80 -9.07 -6.71
C THR A 342 24.11 -8.38 -6.36
N ASN A 343 24.61 -8.59 -5.13
CA ASN A 343 25.87 -8.05 -4.67
C ASN A 343 26.42 -8.85 -3.49
N PHE A 344 27.75 -8.77 -3.30
CA PHE A 344 28.47 -9.36 -2.18
C PHE A 344 29.06 -8.26 -1.31
N PHE A 345 28.55 -8.13 -0.09
CA PHE A 345 29.03 -7.15 0.88
C PHE A 345 29.58 -7.81 2.14
N PHE A 346 28.95 -8.88 2.61
CA PHE A 346 29.27 -9.57 3.86
C PHE A 346 30.16 -10.80 3.65
N PHE A 347 30.02 -11.49 2.51
CA PHE A 347 30.74 -12.71 2.14
C PHE A 347 31.52 -12.50 0.83
N ARG A 348 32.29 -11.40 0.76
CA ARG A 348 33.01 -10.97 -0.46
C ARG A 348 33.94 -12.05 -0.99
N ASP A 349 34.61 -12.77 -0.09
CA ASP A 349 35.59 -13.81 -0.46
C ASP A 349 34.93 -15.05 -1.08
N GLU A 350 33.62 -15.24 -0.91
CA GLU A 350 32.87 -16.40 -1.44
C GLU A 350 32.16 -16.08 -2.77
N GLU A 351 32.41 -14.92 -3.39
CA GLU A 351 31.84 -14.56 -4.70
C GLU A 351 32.19 -15.59 -5.79
N HIS A 352 33.41 -16.12 -5.78
CA HIS A 352 33.84 -17.15 -6.73
C HIS A 352 32.97 -18.42 -6.67
N LYS A 353 32.40 -18.72 -5.50
CA LYS A 353 31.57 -19.90 -5.26
C LYS A 353 30.09 -19.61 -5.54
N TYR A 354 29.57 -18.48 -5.04
CA TYR A 354 28.14 -18.17 -5.05
C TYR A 354 27.71 -17.25 -6.20
N GLY A 355 28.66 -16.67 -6.93
CA GLY A 355 28.39 -15.89 -8.11
C GLY A 355 27.95 -16.74 -9.32
N PRO A 356 27.78 -16.09 -10.48
CA PRO A 356 28.01 -14.66 -10.73
C PRO A 356 26.95 -13.73 -10.09
N LYS A 357 27.28 -12.44 -9.97
CA LYS A 357 26.32 -11.39 -9.57
C LYS A 357 25.30 -11.17 -10.68
N GLU A 358 24.04 -11.04 -10.31
CA GLU A 358 22.94 -10.72 -11.22
C GLU A 358 22.39 -9.31 -11.01
N LYS A 359 21.75 -8.77 -12.04
CA LYS A 359 21.14 -7.43 -11.95
C LYS A 359 19.98 -7.43 -10.95
N HIS A 360 19.74 -6.25 -10.38
CA HIS A 360 18.51 -6.00 -9.64
C HIS A 360 17.29 -6.18 -10.55
N VAL A 361 16.23 -6.76 -9.98
CA VAL A 361 14.93 -6.91 -10.65
C VAL A 361 13.94 -5.99 -9.98
N SER A 362 13.11 -5.31 -10.77
CA SER A 362 12.06 -4.44 -10.26
C SER A 362 11.10 -5.23 -9.36
N PHE A 363 10.59 -4.60 -8.31
CA PHE A 363 9.60 -5.23 -7.44
C PHE A 363 8.29 -5.55 -8.17
N PHE A 364 7.96 -4.85 -9.27
CA PHE A 364 6.79 -5.20 -10.08
C PHE A 364 7.01 -6.49 -10.87
N ASP A 365 8.20 -6.68 -11.44
CA ASP A 365 8.54 -7.88 -12.22
C ASP A 365 8.67 -9.12 -11.31
N PHE A 366 8.94 -8.93 -10.01
CA PHE A 366 8.92 -10.00 -9.00
C PHE A 366 7.60 -10.79 -8.98
N PHE A 367 6.47 -10.14 -9.30
CA PHE A 367 5.15 -10.78 -9.32
C PHE A 367 4.81 -11.50 -10.63
N GLU A 368 5.71 -11.51 -11.61
CA GLU A 368 5.56 -12.31 -12.84
C GLU A 368 5.87 -13.80 -12.62
N ILE A 369 6.27 -14.16 -11.40
CA ILE A 369 6.73 -15.49 -11.00
C ILE A 369 5.77 -16.08 -9.96
N SER A 370 5.51 -17.39 -10.04
CA SER A 370 4.46 -18.05 -9.25
C SER A 370 4.87 -18.33 -7.80
N ILE A 371 6.17 -18.56 -7.52
CA ILE A 371 6.64 -18.88 -6.16
C ILE A 371 7.71 -17.84 -5.74
N PRO A 372 7.28 -16.61 -5.37
CA PRO A 372 8.21 -15.62 -4.85
C PRO A 372 8.68 -15.98 -3.44
N PHE A 373 10.00 -15.99 -3.21
CA PHE A 373 10.54 -15.95 -1.86
C PHE A 373 10.79 -14.51 -1.42
N GLY A 374 10.14 -14.08 -0.34
CA GLY A 374 10.36 -12.75 0.23
C GLY A 374 11.62 -12.66 1.12
N ARG A 375 11.87 -11.44 1.64
CA ARG A 375 12.37 -11.26 3.04
C ARG A 375 11.45 -12.09 3.97
N ARG A 376 11.63 -12.24 5.28
CA ARG A 376 10.88 -13.23 6.12
C ARG A 376 11.14 -14.71 5.80
N ILE A 377 10.96 -15.23 4.58
CA ILE A 377 11.25 -16.67 4.31
C ILE A 377 12.77 -16.93 4.34
N ILE A 378 13.59 -15.95 3.98
CA ILE A 378 15.05 -16.06 3.93
C ILE A 378 15.74 -14.96 4.77
N SER A 379 15.07 -14.56 5.86
CA SER A 379 15.53 -13.51 6.78
C SER A 379 15.89 -14.00 8.19
N PHE A 380 15.77 -15.30 8.46
CA PHE A 380 16.35 -15.92 9.65
C PHE A 380 17.68 -16.53 9.28
#